data_AF-A0A9P6FI96-F1
#
_entry.id   AF-A0A9P6FI96-F1
#
_cell.length_a   1.000
_cell.length_b   1.000
_cell.length_c   1.000
_cell.angle_alpha   90.00
_cell.angle_beta   90.00
_cell.angle_gamma   90.00
#
_symmetry.space_group_name_H-M   'P 1'
#
loop_
_entity.id
_entity.type
_entity.pdbx_description
1 polymer ?
#
loop_
_entity_poly.entity_id
_entity_poly.type
_entity_poly.pdbx_seq_one_letter_code
_entity_poly.pdbx_strand_id
1 'polypeptide(L)'
;MTRLPQELEESQHEFGSKLVVIMVGLPARGKSYLVKKLQRYLTWLQYDTKVFNVGTRRRIASKGDNRNGTSHSHAFFDPKNTAAKEIRDELALESLEELITWLKQGGRVGIHDATNSSRERRYDDSLDQQERNSKQ
;
A
#
# COMPACT_ATOMS: atom_id res chain seq x y z
N MET A 1 35.53 -30.31 -21.15
CA MET A 1 34.76 -29.51 -20.19
C MET A 1 33.98 -28.47 -20.99
N THR A 2 32.76 -28.82 -21.39
CA THR A 2 31.92 -28.00 -22.26
C THR A 2 31.43 -26.80 -21.47
N ARG A 3 31.77 -25.57 -21.90
CA ARG A 3 31.14 -24.35 -21.38
C ARG A 3 29.63 -24.50 -21.58
N LEU A 4 28.88 -24.42 -20.49
CA LEU A 4 27.42 -24.27 -20.56
C LEU A 4 27.12 -22.99 -21.36
N PRO A 5 26.13 -23.00 -22.28
CA PRO A 5 25.74 -21.81 -23.02
C PRO A 5 25.36 -20.67 -22.06
N GLN A 6 25.87 -19.46 -22.31
CA GLN A 6 25.51 -18.24 -21.57
C GLN A 6 24.00 -17.93 -21.63
N GLU A 7 23.27 -18.59 -22.53
CA GLU A 7 21.83 -18.48 -22.73
C GLU A 7 20.99 -19.05 -21.56
N LEU A 8 21.60 -19.73 -20.58
CA LEU A 8 20.90 -20.18 -19.37
C LEU A 8 20.99 -19.21 -18.18
N GLU A 9 21.79 -18.14 -18.25
CA GLU A 9 21.81 -17.08 -17.22
C GLU A 9 20.84 -15.92 -17.51
N GLU A 10 20.35 -15.78 -18.75
CA GLU A 10 19.45 -14.69 -19.15
C GLU A 10 17.95 -15.04 -19.04
N SER A 11 17.55 -15.76 -17.98
CA SER A 11 16.13 -15.91 -17.60
C SER A 11 15.80 -15.32 -16.22
N GLN A 12 16.70 -14.51 -15.64
CA GLN A 12 16.49 -13.90 -14.32
C GLN A 12 15.67 -12.59 -14.36
N HIS A 13 15.07 -12.22 -15.51
CA HIS A 13 14.32 -10.96 -15.64
C HIS A 13 12.95 -11.08 -16.33
N GLU A 14 12.33 -12.26 -16.35
CA GLU A 14 10.92 -12.38 -16.76
C GLU A 14 9.98 -12.46 -15.54
N PHE A 15 10.16 -11.54 -14.59
CA PHE A 15 9.15 -11.30 -13.57
C PHE A 15 8.05 -10.45 -14.22
N GLY A 16 6.97 -11.09 -14.67
CA GLY A 16 5.80 -10.41 -15.25
C GLY A 16 5.32 -9.20 -14.43
N SER A 17 4.58 -8.29 -15.07
CA SER A 17 4.15 -7.00 -14.50
C SER A 17 3.64 -7.11 -13.06
N LYS A 18 4.19 -6.30 -12.16
CA LYS A 18 3.73 -6.16 -10.77
C LYS A 18 2.49 -5.28 -10.71
N LEU A 19 1.51 -5.63 -9.88
CA LEU A 19 0.27 -4.88 -9.73
C LEU A 19 0.12 -4.31 -8.31
N VAL A 20 -0.20 -3.03 -8.22
CA VAL A 20 -0.59 -2.38 -6.96
C VAL A 20 -2.06 -1.95 -7.05
N VAL A 21 -2.88 -2.42 -6.12
CA VAL A 21 -4.29 -2.03 -6.00
C VAL A 21 -4.44 -1.11 -4.80
N ILE A 22 -4.71 0.17 -5.05
CA ILE A 22 -4.95 1.16 -3.99
C ILE A 22 -6.45 1.28 -3.73
N MET A 23 -6.89 0.91 -2.54
CA MET A 23 -8.27 1.11 -2.13
C MET A 23 -8.50 2.57 -1.72
N VAL A 24 -9.64 3.12 -2.11
CA VAL A 24 -10.07 4.48 -1.80
C VAL A 24 -11.54 4.45 -1.40
N GLY A 25 -11.92 5.23 -0.39
CA GLY A 25 -13.33 5.52 -0.12
C GLY A 25 -13.66 5.63 1.36
N LEU A 26 -14.84 6.19 1.63
CA LEU A 26 -15.32 6.45 3.00
C LEU A 26 -15.35 5.18 3.87
N PRO A 27 -15.26 5.30 5.21
CA PRO A 27 -15.50 4.20 6.13
C PRO A 27 -16.83 3.48 5.84
N ALA A 28 -16.90 2.19 6.17
CA ALA A 28 -18.08 1.34 5.99
C ALA A 28 -18.62 1.17 4.55
N ARG A 29 -17.84 1.51 3.52
CA ARG A 29 -18.23 1.32 2.09
C ARG A 29 -17.79 -0.01 1.48
N GLY A 30 -17.66 -1.07 2.28
CA GLY A 30 -17.36 -2.41 1.77
C GLY A 30 -15.94 -2.63 1.23
N LYS A 31 -15.02 -1.67 1.35
CA LYS A 31 -13.63 -1.80 0.86
C LYS A 31 -12.95 -3.07 1.38
N SER A 32 -12.95 -3.31 2.69
CA SER A 32 -12.31 -4.49 3.27
C SER A 32 -13.01 -5.80 2.87
N TYR A 33 -14.30 -5.76 2.55
CA TYR A 33 -15.01 -6.93 1.99
C TYR A 33 -14.51 -7.23 0.58
N LEU A 34 -14.40 -6.19 -0.27
CA LEU A 34 -13.90 -6.32 -1.63
C LEU A 34 -12.43 -6.77 -1.65
N VAL A 35 -11.58 -6.19 -0.79
CA VAL A 35 -10.16 -6.57 -0.63
C VAL A 35 -10.01 -8.05 -0.33
N LYS A 36 -10.78 -8.59 0.62
CA LYS A 36 -10.73 -10.02 0.96
C LYS A 36 -11.16 -10.91 -0.20
N LYS A 37 -12.20 -10.52 -0.94
CA LYS A 37 -12.64 -11.25 -2.14
C LYS A 37 -11.59 -11.21 -3.24
N LEU A 38 -11.02 -10.03 -3.49
CA LEU A 38 -9.98 -9.83 -4.50
C LEU A 38 -8.73 -10.63 -4.18
N GLN A 39 -8.25 -10.57 -2.94
CA GLN A 39 -7.12 -11.38 -2.47
C GLN A 39 -7.39 -12.86 -2.71
N ARG A 40 -8.55 -13.38 -2.28
CA ARG A 40 -8.91 -14.79 -2.46
C ARG A 40 -8.91 -15.21 -3.93
N TYR A 41 -9.46 -14.37 -4.80
CA TYR A 41 -9.53 -14.64 -6.24
C TYR A 41 -8.14 -14.65 -6.90
N LEU A 42 -7.30 -13.66 -6.60
CA LEU A 42 -5.96 -13.57 -7.18
C LEU A 42 -5.04 -14.69 -6.69
N THR A 43 -5.11 -15.03 -5.39
CA THR A 43 -4.39 -16.19 -4.85
C THR A 43 -4.89 -17.49 -5.47
N TRP A 44 -6.19 -17.63 -5.75
CA TRP A 44 -6.74 -18.79 -6.46
C TRP A 44 -6.15 -18.94 -7.87
N LEU A 45 -5.96 -17.82 -8.58
CA LEU A 45 -5.25 -17.75 -9.87
C LEU A 45 -3.72 -17.94 -9.76
N GLN A 46 -3.21 -18.31 -8.59
CA GLN A 46 -1.78 -18.51 -8.31
C GLN A 46 -0.93 -17.23 -8.41
N TYR A 47 -1.54 -16.05 -8.24
CA TYR A 47 -0.78 -14.82 -8.03
C TYR A 47 -0.43 -14.67 -6.56
N ASP A 48 0.87 -14.53 -6.27
CA ASP A 48 1.34 -14.14 -4.95
C ASP A 48 0.79 -12.73 -4.61
N THR A 49 -0.14 -12.68 -3.65
CA THR A 49 -0.98 -11.52 -3.37
C THR A 49 -1.01 -11.24 -1.88
N LYS A 50 -0.65 -10.01 -1.47
CA LYS A 50 -0.63 -9.59 -0.07
C LYS A 50 -1.42 -8.31 0.14
N VAL A 51 -2.13 -8.26 1.27
CA VAL A 51 -2.90 -7.08 1.70
C VAL A 51 -2.11 -6.31 2.74
N PHE A 52 -1.98 -5.00 2.53
CA PHE A 52 -1.33 -4.04 3.41
C PHE A 52 -2.41 -3.13 3.98
N ASN A 53 -2.84 -3.41 5.22
CA ASN A 53 -3.96 -2.72 5.87
C ASN A 53 -3.49 -1.69 6.89
N VAL A 54 -3.61 -0.41 6.54
CA VAL A 54 -3.21 0.73 7.38
C VAL A 54 -4.00 0.76 8.69
N GLY A 55 -5.27 0.34 8.66
CA GLY A 55 -6.12 0.28 9.86
C GLY A 55 -5.64 -0.71 10.92
N THR A 56 -5.05 -1.84 10.50
CA THR A 56 -4.43 -2.81 11.42
C THR A 56 -3.17 -2.24 12.06
N ARG A 57 -2.30 -1.61 11.25
CA ARG A 57 -1.10 -0.94 11.75
C ARG A 57 -1.44 0.15 12.77
N ARG A 58 -2.43 0.99 12.46
CA ARG A 58 -2.97 1.97 13.41
C ARG A 58 -3.35 1.33 14.74
N ARG A 59 -4.10 0.23 14.73
CA ARG A 59 -4.53 -0.46 15.98
C ARG A 59 -3.34 -1.02 16.78
N ILE A 60 -2.28 -1.47 16.11
CA ILE A 60 -1.08 -2.00 16.77
C ILE A 60 -0.28 -0.84 17.38
N ALA A 61 -0.04 0.23 16.63
CA ALA A 61 0.65 1.42 17.12
C ALA A 61 0.00 2.01 18.38
N SER A 62 -1.34 1.98 18.46
CA SER A 62 -2.07 2.47 19.64
C SER A 62 -2.09 1.54 20.85
N LYS A 63 -1.67 0.27 20.70
CA LYS A 63 -1.60 -0.69 21.82
C LYS A 63 -0.25 -0.62 22.57
N GLY A 64 0.80 -0.14 21.92
CA GLY A 64 2.12 0.05 22.54
C GLY A 64 2.20 1.29 23.42
N ASP A 65 1.30 2.25 23.21
CA ASP A 65 1.25 3.49 23.96
C ASP A 65 0.07 3.45 24.94
N ASN A 66 0.35 3.08 26.20
CA ASN A 66 -0.61 3.16 27.32
C ASN A 66 -1.14 4.59 27.58
N ARG A 67 -0.74 5.58 26.77
CA ARG A 67 -1.13 6.98 26.92
C ARG A 67 -2.33 7.42 26.10
N ASN A 68 -2.88 6.65 25.16
CA ASN A 68 -4.06 7.11 24.45
C ASN A 68 -4.83 6.00 23.72
N GLY A 69 -5.97 5.59 24.29
CA GLY A 69 -7.00 4.76 23.63
C GLY A 69 -7.72 5.46 22.47
N THR A 70 -7.05 6.36 21.75
CA THR A 70 -7.66 7.36 20.86
C THR A 70 -7.85 6.89 19.42
N SER A 71 -7.25 5.77 18.97
CA SER A 71 -7.35 5.37 17.54
C SER A 71 -8.71 4.81 17.11
N HIS A 72 -9.64 4.68 18.05
CA HIS A 72 -11.05 4.40 17.83
C HIS A 72 -11.96 5.61 18.09
N SER A 73 -11.42 6.72 18.59
CA SER A 73 -12.18 7.94 18.86
C SER A 73 -12.47 8.71 17.57
N HIS A 74 -13.66 9.28 17.48
CA HIS A 74 -14.02 10.22 16.40
C HIS A 74 -13.02 11.38 16.30
N ALA A 75 -12.48 11.84 17.43
CA ALA A 75 -11.48 12.92 17.47
C ALA A 75 -10.18 12.58 16.72
N PHE A 76 -9.85 11.29 16.60
CA PHE A 76 -8.69 10.85 15.84
C PHE A 76 -8.93 10.86 14.34
N PHE A 77 -10.18 10.90 13.86
CA PHE A 77 -10.50 11.01 12.44
C PHE A 77 -10.98 12.41 12.04
N ASP A 78 -11.00 13.35 12.98
CA ASP A 78 -11.34 14.73 12.72
C ASP A 78 -10.30 15.32 11.73
N PRO A 79 -10.73 15.85 10.57
CA PRO A 79 -9.82 16.51 9.63
C PRO A 79 -9.15 17.77 10.22
N LYS A 80 -9.73 18.39 11.26
CA LYS A 80 -9.15 19.54 11.95
C LYS A 80 -8.03 19.15 12.93
N ASN A 81 -7.93 17.87 13.28
CA ASN A 81 -6.87 17.37 14.14
C ASN A 81 -5.63 17.05 13.29
N THR A 82 -4.75 18.04 13.16
CA THR A 82 -3.51 17.96 12.36
C THR A 82 -2.55 16.89 12.87
N ALA A 83 -2.36 16.80 14.19
CA ALA A 83 -1.52 15.76 14.79
C ALA A 83 -2.02 14.34 14.49
N ALA A 84 -3.33 14.10 14.60
CA ALA A 84 -3.90 12.81 14.21
C ALA A 84 -3.82 12.58 12.69
N LYS A 85 -3.90 13.64 11.87
CA LYS A 85 -3.69 13.54 10.42
C LYS A 85 -2.27 13.10 10.10
N GLU A 86 -1.26 13.71 10.72
CA GLU A 86 0.15 13.36 10.55
C GLU A 86 0.40 11.89 10.89
N ILE A 87 -0.06 11.41 12.05
CA ILE A 87 0.05 9.99 12.43
C ILE A 87 -0.62 9.08 11.39
N ARG A 88 -1.79 9.45 10.88
CA ARG A 88 -2.47 8.67 9.83
C ARG A 88 -1.73 8.71 8.49
N ASP A 89 -0.99 9.78 8.20
CA ASP A 89 -0.21 9.95 6.96
C ASP A 89 1.06 9.10 7.06
N GLU A 90 1.79 9.17 8.17
CA GLU A 90 2.98 8.35 8.48
C GLU A 90 2.67 6.84 8.41
N LEU A 91 1.64 6.38 9.12
CA LEU A 91 1.23 4.97 9.09
C LEU A 91 0.84 4.46 7.69
N ALA A 92 0.37 5.35 6.81
CA ALA A 92 0.06 5.00 5.43
C ALA A 92 1.34 4.92 4.59
N LEU A 93 2.29 5.83 4.79
CA LEU A 93 3.58 5.82 4.10
C LEU A 93 4.38 4.55 4.46
N GLU A 94 4.50 4.23 5.75
CA GLU A 94 5.19 3.00 6.18
C GLU A 94 4.55 1.73 5.60
N SER A 95 3.21 1.73 5.46
CA SER A 95 2.48 0.61 4.87
C SER A 95 2.72 0.49 3.36
N LEU A 96 2.93 1.62 2.68
CA LEU A 96 3.29 1.67 1.27
C LEU A 96 4.74 1.21 1.05
N GLU A 97 5.66 1.61 1.91
CA GLU A 97 7.06 1.17 1.87
C GLU A 97 7.19 -0.34 2.09
N GLU A 98 6.43 -0.92 3.04
CA GLU A 98 6.37 -2.37 3.22
C GLU A 98 5.87 -3.07 1.94
N LEU A 99 4.85 -2.50 1.29
CA LEU A 99 4.31 -3.01 0.04
C LEU A 99 5.37 -3.02 -1.06
N ILE A 100 6.05 -1.88 -1.26
CA ILE A 100 7.11 -1.75 -2.27
C ILE A 100 8.25 -2.74 -1.99
N THR A 101 8.66 -2.85 -0.73
CA THR A 101 9.72 -3.78 -0.31
C THR A 101 9.34 -5.23 -0.62
N TRP A 102 8.12 -5.63 -0.27
CA TRP A 102 7.61 -6.97 -0.55
C TRP A 102 7.52 -7.27 -2.05
N LEU A 103 7.09 -6.30 -2.87
CA LEU A 103 7.11 -6.43 -4.33
C LEU A 103 8.52 -6.56 -4.90
N LYS A 104 9.52 -5.87 -4.32
CA LYS A 104 10.93 -6.00 -4.71
C LYS A 104 11.49 -7.39 -4.37
N GLN A 105 10.96 -8.06 -3.35
CA GLN A 105 11.36 -9.40 -2.91
C GLN A 105 10.71 -10.54 -3.72
N GLY A 106 9.87 -10.23 -4.72
CA GLY A 106 9.27 -11.23 -5.62
C GLY A 106 7.74 -11.30 -5.55
N GLY A 107 7.09 -10.52 -4.68
CA GLY A 107 5.63 -10.43 -4.65
C GLY A 107 5.05 -9.92 -5.97
N ARG A 108 3.83 -10.36 -6.33
CA ARG A 108 3.19 -10.02 -7.61
C ARG A 108 2.07 -8.98 -7.49
N VAL A 109 1.20 -9.11 -6.48
CA VAL A 109 0.06 -8.20 -6.30
C VAL A 109 -0.01 -7.65 -4.88
N GLY A 110 0.21 -6.34 -4.72
CA GLY A 110 0.08 -5.64 -3.45
C GLY A 110 -1.25 -4.89 -3.37
N ILE A 111 -2.10 -5.20 -2.39
CA ILE A 111 -3.37 -4.49 -2.16
C ILE A 111 -3.21 -3.56 -0.96
N HIS A 112 -3.19 -2.25 -1.18
CA HIS A 112 -3.09 -1.24 -0.14
C HIS A 112 -4.50 -0.81 0.34
N ASP A 113 -4.96 -1.35 1.47
CA ASP A 113 -6.26 -1.05 2.07
C ASP A 113 -6.15 0.11 3.06
N ALA A 114 -6.42 1.32 2.57
CA ALA A 114 -6.43 2.56 3.34
C ALA A 114 -7.69 3.39 3.03
N THR A 115 -8.03 4.32 3.93
CA THR A 115 -9.22 5.17 3.75
C THR A 115 -9.02 6.21 2.62
N ASN A 116 -7.77 6.59 2.29
CA ASN A 116 -7.31 7.40 1.15
C ASN A 116 -8.30 8.46 0.62
N SER A 117 -9.01 9.15 1.53
CA SER A 117 -10.21 9.91 1.19
C SER A 117 -9.91 11.30 0.62
N SER A 118 -8.77 11.92 0.94
CA SER A 118 -8.36 13.21 0.37
C SER A 118 -7.71 13.06 -1.01
N ARG A 119 -7.92 14.05 -1.89
CA ARG A 119 -7.25 14.13 -3.20
C ARG A 119 -5.73 14.24 -3.05
N GLU A 120 -5.26 15.01 -2.07
CA GLU A 120 -3.85 15.17 -1.70
C GLU A 120 -3.15 13.85 -1.32
N ARG A 121 -3.89 12.81 -0.89
CA ARG A 121 -3.31 11.47 -0.66
C ARG A 121 -3.24 10.61 -1.93
N ARG A 122 -3.95 10.98 -2.99
CA ARG A 122 -4.00 10.24 -4.27
C ARG A 122 -3.08 10.85 -5.32
N TYR A 123 -2.75 12.13 -5.17
CA TYR A 123 -1.86 12.88 -6.05
C TYR A 123 -0.80 13.55 -5.17
N ASP A 124 0.45 13.19 -5.38
CA ASP A 124 1.57 14.06 -5.03
C ASP A 124 1.71 15.07 -6.18
N ASP A 125 1.10 16.24 -6.02
CA ASP A 125 1.10 17.31 -7.04
C ASP A 125 2.54 17.72 -7.44
N SER A 126 3.55 17.42 -6.61
CA SER A 126 4.94 17.75 -6.88
C SER A 126 5.57 16.91 -8.00
N LEU A 127 5.13 15.66 -8.18
CA LEU A 127 5.62 14.77 -9.25
C LEU A 127 5.02 15.13 -10.61
N ASP A 128 3.73 15.51 -10.63
CA ASP A 128 3.05 16.02 -11.83
C ASP A 128 3.68 17.33 -12.32
N GLN A 129 4.16 18.17 -11.41
CA GLN A 129 4.83 19.42 -11.75
C GLN A 129 6.23 19.19 -12.34
N GLN A 130 6.97 18.18 -11.86
CA GLN A 130 8.29 17.81 -12.40
C GLN A 130 8.18 17.12 -13.79
N GLU A 131 7.16 16.30 -14.03
CA GLU A 131 6.91 15.72 -15.36
C GLU A 131 6.46 16.77 -16.39
N ARG A 132 5.74 17.82 -15.97
CA ARG A 132 5.36 18.94 -16.85
C ARG A 132 6.55 19.83 -17.19
N ASN A 133 7.44 20.08 -16.24
CA ASN A 133 8.62 20.93 -16.42
C ASN A 133 9.77 20.25 -17.16
N SER A 134 9.78 18.91 -17.25
CA SER A 134 10.80 18.15 -18.02
C SER A 134 10.40 17.91 -19.48
N LYS A 135 9.16 18.25 -19.87
CA LYS A 135 8.63 18.14 -21.24
C LYS A 135 8.48 19.49 -21.96
N GLN A 136 8.95 20.59 -21.35
CA GLN A 136 9.17 21.90 -21.98
C GLN A 136 10.66 22.15 -22.14
#